data_AF-A0A517ZYM5-F1
#
_entry.id   AF-A0A517ZYM5-F1
#
_cell.length_a   1.000
_cell.length_b   1.000
_cell.length_c   1.000
_cell.angle_alpha   90.00
_cell.angle_beta   90.00
_cell.angle_gamma   90.00
#
_symmetry.space_group_name_H-M   'P 1'
#
loop_
_entity.id
_entity.type
_entity.pdbx_description
1 polymer ?
#
loop_
_entity_poly.entity_id
_entity_poly.type
_entity_poly.pdbx_seq_one_letter_code
_entity_poly.pdbx_strand_id
1 'polypeptide(L)'
;MDFTQILDWGGNFIYAMLALVALYGAFTVILLLRRIQEKQFSNAAADEFLEQVREKLQTKDFDGVAELCDSPAYWSKAVPQLVLFALNKKEQTMSRLRRGLAETFEREILADLEYRMSWVGTIVKSAPMLGLLGTVIGMISAFQQLDLAQSAGGEGGEQLAGAISVALFTTAAGLAVAIPLVLAGALINVRIGRLQDGVQHWIGEFLDDYEVAVGSAGGRDS
;
A
#
# COMPACT_ATOMS: atom_id res chain seq x y z
N MET A 1 -12.43 -43.67 -0.41
CA MET A 1 -12.93 -42.39 -0.95
C MET A 1 -12.35 -42.28 -2.35
N ASP A 2 -13.21 -42.21 -3.36
CA ASP A 2 -12.78 -42.19 -4.75
C ASP A 2 -11.94 -40.95 -5.05
N PHE A 3 -10.77 -41.15 -5.67
CA PHE A 3 -9.81 -40.09 -6.00
C PHE A 3 -10.39 -39.02 -6.93
N THR A 4 -11.47 -39.34 -7.66
CA THR A 4 -12.26 -38.41 -8.48
C THR A 4 -12.93 -37.33 -7.62
N GLN A 5 -13.42 -37.67 -6.42
CA GLN A 5 -13.97 -36.68 -5.48
C GLN A 5 -12.89 -35.76 -4.90
N ILE A 6 -11.65 -36.24 -4.75
CA ILE A 6 -10.51 -35.43 -4.30
C ILE A 6 -10.12 -34.40 -5.36
N LEU A 7 -10.25 -34.75 -6.65
CA LEU A 7 -9.96 -33.87 -7.78
C LEU A 7 -11.04 -32.79 -8.00
N ASP A 8 -12.32 -33.14 -7.89
CA ASP A 8 -13.41 -32.16 -7.93
C ASP A 8 -13.33 -31.19 -6.74
N TRP A 9 -12.98 -31.71 -5.56
CA TRP A 9 -12.73 -30.90 -4.37
C TRP A 9 -11.51 -29.98 -4.55
N GLY A 10 -10.44 -30.49 -5.19
CA GLY A 10 -9.25 -29.71 -5.54
C GLY A 10 -9.54 -28.58 -6.53
N GLY A 11 -10.36 -28.81 -7.55
CA GLY A 11 -10.80 -27.79 -8.50
C GLY A 11 -11.63 -26.68 -7.83
N ASN A 12 -12.64 -27.06 -7.04
CA ASN A 12 -13.45 -26.10 -6.27
C ASN A 12 -12.62 -25.32 -5.25
N PHE A 13 -11.63 -25.97 -4.62
CA PHE A 13 -10.71 -25.32 -3.69
C PHE A 13 -9.88 -24.23 -4.38
N ILE A 14 -9.42 -24.46 -5.61
CA ILE A 14 -8.63 -23.48 -6.37
C ILE A 14 -9.48 -22.27 -6.77
N TYR A 15 -10.73 -22.48 -7.21
CA TYR A 15 -11.65 -21.37 -7.48
C TYR A 15 -12.01 -20.58 -6.22
N ALA A 16 -12.24 -21.26 -5.09
CA ALA A 16 -12.48 -20.62 -3.81
C ALA A 16 -11.26 -19.80 -3.34
N MET A 17 -10.06 -20.33 -3.53
CA MET A 17 -8.82 -19.65 -3.17
C MET A 17 -8.55 -18.44 -4.07
N LEU A 18 -8.81 -18.55 -5.38
CA LEU A 18 -8.76 -17.41 -6.32
C LEU A 18 -9.77 -16.32 -5.94
N ALA A 19 -10.99 -16.69 -5.57
CA ALA A 19 -12.01 -15.74 -5.12
C ALA A 19 -11.61 -15.04 -3.80
N LEU A 20 -11.05 -15.77 -2.83
CA LEU A 20 -10.53 -15.19 -1.59
C LEU A 20 -9.36 -14.24 -1.85
N VAL A 21 -8.43 -14.62 -2.73
CA VAL A 21 -7.29 -13.77 -3.14
C VAL A 21 -7.78 -12.51 -3.85
N ALA A 22 -8.80 -12.61 -4.72
CA ALA A 22 -9.40 -11.47 -5.39
C ALA A 22 -10.10 -10.52 -4.40
N LEU A 23 -10.90 -11.05 -3.46
CA LEU A 23 -11.57 -10.26 -2.43
C LEU A 23 -10.58 -9.58 -1.48
N TYR A 24 -9.58 -10.32 -1.00
CA TYR A 24 -8.54 -9.78 -0.13
C TYR A 24 -7.67 -8.75 -0.87
N GLY A 25 -7.35 -8.98 -2.13
CA GLY A 25 -6.66 -8.03 -3.01
C GLY A 25 -7.47 -6.73 -3.20
N ALA A 26 -8.76 -6.82 -3.49
CA ALA A 26 -9.63 -5.65 -3.61
C ALA A 26 -9.73 -4.90 -2.27
N PHE A 27 -9.91 -5.61 -1.16
CA PHE A 27 -10.00 -5.03 0.18
C PHE A 27 -8.72 -4.27 0.57
N THR A 28 -7.55 -4.88 0.35
CA THR A 28 -6.25 -4.26 0.65
C THR A 28 -5.99 -3.02 -0.20
N VAL A 29 -6.34 -3.05 -1.50
CA VAL A 29 -6.25 -1.87 -2.38
C VAL A 29 -7.16 -0.75 -1.88
N ILE A 30 -8.43 -1.05 -1.54
CA ILE A 30 -9.38 -0.04 -1.04
C ILE A 30 -8.88 0.58 0.27
N LEU A 31 -8.40 -0.23 1.22
CA LEU A 31 -7.85 0.26 2.47
C LEU A 31 -6.63 1.15 2.25
N LEU A 32 -5.71 0.77 1.34
CA LEU A 32 -4.54 1.58 1.01
C LEU A 32 -4.92 2.90 0.37
N LEU A 33 -5.86 2.89 -0.59
CA LEU A 33 -6.34 4.11 -1.23
C LEU A 33 -6.95 5.07 -0.21
N ARG A 34 -7.79 4.56 0.70
CA ARG A 34 -8.42 5.37 1.74
C ARG A 34 -7.38 5.91 2.73
N ARG A 35 -6.42 5.09 3.14
CA ARG A 35 -5.34 5.50 4.05
C ARG A 35 -4.43 6.56 3.43
N ILE A 36 -4.13 6.43 2.14
CA ILE A 36 -3.35 7.43 1.40
C ILE A 36 -4.16 8.72 1.31
N GLN A 37 -5.45 8.68 1.00
CA GLN A 37 -6.29 9.88 1.00
C GLN A 37 -6.36 10.54 2.38
N GLU A 38 -6.41 9.77 3.47
CA GLU A 38 -6.38 10.29 4.85
C GLU A 38 -5.05 10.97 5.19
N LYS A 39 -3.92 10.42 4.73
CA LYS A 39 -2.58 10.98 5.00
C LYS A 39 -2.14 12.05 4.00
N GLN A 40 -2.72 12.07 2.80
CA GLN A 40 -2.36 12.99 1.73
C GLN A 40 -2.98 14.36 1.99
N PHE A 41 -2.11 15.35 2.15
CA PHE A 41 -2.50 16.75 2.13
C PHE A 41 -2.78 17.17 0.68
N SER A 42 -3.84 17.95 0.45
CA SER A 42 -3.94 18.75 -0.78
C SER A 42 -2.93 19.88 -0.70
N ASN A 43 -2.23 20.19 -1.79
CA ASN A 43 -1.22 21.25 -1.82
C ASN A 43 -1.76 22.57 -1.26
N ALA A 44 -2.96 22.99 -1.72
CA ALA A 44 -3.58 24.22 -1.25
C ALA A 44 -3.82 24.25 0.27
N ALA A 45 -4.19 23.12 0.88
CA ALA A 45 -4.42 23.05 2.32
C ALA A 45 -3.11 23.00 3.10
N ALA A 46 -2.05 22.42 2.52
CA ALA A 46 -0.74 22.36 3.16
C ALA A 46 -0.10 23.74 3.20
N ASP A 47 -0.20 24.48 2.09
CA ASP A 47 0.30 25.85 1.99
C ASP A 47 -0.46 26.76 2.98
N GLU A 48 -1.79 26.65 3.06
CA GLU A 48 -2.61 27.37 4.04
C GLU A 48 -2.24 27.02 5.50
N PHE A 49 -1.97 25.74 5.78
CA PHE A 49 -1.51 25.29 7.09
C PHE A 49 -0.13 25.85 7.42
N LEU A 50 0.83 25.79 6.50
CA LEU A 50 2.17 26.33 6.69
C LEU A 50 2.16 27.85 6.91
N GLU A 51 1.28 28.57 6.21
CA GLU A 51 1.09 30.01 6.40
C GLU A 51 0.59 30.33 7.83
N GLN A 52 -0.40 29.59 8.34
CA GLN A 52 -0.88 29.73 9.71
C GLN A 52 0.19 29.35 10.75
N VAL A 53 0.97 28.30 10.48
CA VAL A 53 2.10 27.88 11.33
C VAL A 53 3.17 28.98 11.35
N ARG A 54 3.52 29.55 10.20
CA ARG A 54 4.48 30.64 10.04
C ARG A 54 4.05 31.88 10.83
N GLU A 55 2.77 32.28 10.74
CA GLU A 55 2.22 33.42 11.47
C GLU A 55 2.37 33.24 12.99
N LYS A 56 1.99 32.07 13.51
CA LYS A 56 2.12 31.73 14.94
C LYS A 56 3.58 31.60 15.40
N LEU A 57 4.47 31.15 14.51
CA LEU A 57 5.91 31.10 14.76
C LEU A 57 6.52 32.50 14.86
N GLN A 58 6.07 33.46 14.05
CA GLN A 58 6.50 34.86 14.16
C GLN A 58 6.09 35.49 15.49
N THR A 59 4.90 35.15 15.99
CA THR A 59 4.45 35.59 17.32
C THR A 59 5.05 34.80 18.47
N LYS A 60 5.95 33.83 18.19
CA LYS A 60 6.57 32.90 19.15
C LYS A 60 5.54 32.09 19.96
N ASP A 61 4.34 31.93 19.43
CA ASP A 61 3.25 31.18 20.05
C ASP A 61 3.36 29.70 19.68
N PHE A 62 4.32 29.01 20.30
CA PHE A 62 4.56 27.60 20.03
C PHE A 62 3.44 26.69 20.54
N ASP A 63 2.71 27.13 21.58
CA ASP A 63 1.56 26.39 22.11
C ASP A 63 0.39 26.46 21.12
N GLY A 64 0.18 27.62 20.50
CA GLY A 64 -0.80 27.76 19.41
C GLY A 64 -0.46 26.97 18.15
N VAL A 65 0.82 26.72 17.85
CA VAL A 65 1.20 25.81 16.75
C VAL A 65 0.85 24.35 17.11
N ALA A 66 1.06 23.96 18.36
CA ALA A 66 0.68 22.62 18.82
C ALA A 66 -0.85 22.40 18.76
N GLU A 67 -1.64 23.39 19.19
CA GLU A 67 -3.11 23.35 19.12
C GLU A 67 -3.63 23.31 17.66
N LEU A 68 -2.96 24.03 16.74
CA LEU A 68 -3.29 23.96 15.31
C LEU A 68 -3.01 22.58 14.72
N CYS A 69 -1.95 21.91 15.17
CA CYS A 69 -1.61 20.55 14.74
C CYS A 69 -2.61 19.50 15.27
N ASP A 70 -3.17 19.71 16.47
CA ASP A 70 -4.17 18.84 17.09
C ASP A 70 -5.60 19.08 16.59
N SER A 71 -5.80 20.07 15.71
CA SER A 71 -7.12 20.36 15.16
C SER A 71 -7.66 19.21 14.29
N PRO A 72 -8.98 18.89 14.35
CA PRO A 72 -9.58 17.73 13.65
C PRO A 72 -9.36 17.70 12.13
N ALA A 73 -9.09 18.86 11.52
CA ALA A 73 -8.82 19.00 10.09
C ALA A 73 -7.41 18.54 9.67
N TYR A 74 -6.47 18.43 10.63
CA TYR A 74 -5.04 18.30 10.38
C TYR A 74 -4.37 17.13 11.13
N TRP A 75 -4.94 16.66 12.25
CA TRP A 75 -4.34 15.65 13.14
C TRP A 75 -3.93 14.31 12.47
N SER A 76 -4.62 13.93 11.39
CA SER A 76 -4.43 12.66 10.69
C SER A 76 -3.37 12.74 9.58
N LYS A 77 -2.83 13.93 9.32
CA LYS A 77 -1.94 14.21 8.21
C LYS A 77 -0.47 14.11 8.65
N ALA A 78 0.42 13.83 7.70
CA ALA A 78 1.84 13.61 7.96
C ALA A 78 2.58 14.86 8.49
N VAL A 79 2.29 16.03 7.91
CA VAL A 79 3.01 17.29 8.21
C VAL A 79 2.81 17.75 9.67
N PRO A 80 1.58 17.80 10.24
CA PRO A 80 1.35 18.27 11.61
C PRO A 80 1.99 17.36 12.67
N GLN A 81 2.03 16.05 12.43
CA GLN A 81 2.72 15.09 13.33
C GLN A 81 4.23 15.38 13.40
N LEU A 82 4.84 15.75 12.27
CA LEU A 82 6.26 16.05 12.20
C LEU A 82 6.57 17.45 12.75
N VAL A 83 5.66 18.41 12.59
CA VAL A 83 5.73 19.73 13.23
C VAL A 83 5.65 19.60 14.76
N LEU A 84 4.72 18.81 15.30
CA LEU A 84 4.64 18.52 16.74
C LEU A 84 5.91 17.85 17.28
N PHE A 85 6.48 16.90 16.53
CA PHE A 85 7.74 16.29 16.89
C PHE A 85 8.89 17.31 16.92
N ALA A 86 8.93 18.23 15.95
CA ALA A 86 9.91 19.32 15.95
C ALA A 86 9.77 20.24 17.18
N LEU A 87 8.54 20.62 17.53
CA LEU A 87 8.26 21.48 18.69
C LEU A 87 8.60 20.83 20.04
N ASN A 88 8.52 19.50 20.14
CA ASN A 88 8.94 18.79 21.33
C ASN A 88 10.47 18.66 21.46
N LYS A 89 11.24 18.97 20.40
CA LYS A 89 12.71 18.88 20.36
C LYS A 89 13.40 20.22 20.11
N LYS A 90 12.86 21.31 20.68
CA LYS A 90 13.34 22.70 20.49
C LYS A 90 14.83 22.94 20.80
N GLU A 91 15.44 22.17 21.70
CA GLU A 91 16.83 22.38 22.15
C GLU A 91 17.90 21.78 21.23
N GLN A 92 17.51 21.10 20.14
CA GLN A 92 18.46 20.46 19.25
C GLN A 92 18.98 21.41 18.17
N THR A 93 20.25 21.23 17.79
CA THR A 93 20.83 21.89 16.61
C THR A 93 19.98 21.59 15.37
N MET A 94 19.81 22.57 14.47
CA MET A 94 19.00 22.44 13.25
C MET A 94 19.34 21.17 12.46
N SER A 95 20.63 20.85 12.31
CA SER A 95 21.08 19.62 11.63
C SER A 95 20.58 18.33 12.27
N ARG A 96 20.49 18.28 13.60
CA ARG A 96 19.93 17.13 14.35
C ARG A 96 18.41 17.09 14.25
N LEU A 97 17.75 18.25 14.24
CA LEU A 97 16.31 18.36 14.07
C LEU A 97 15.88 17.87 12.68
N ARG A 98 16.52 18.35 11.61
CA ARG A 98 16.26 17.90 10.23
C ARG A 98 16.39 16.38 10.10
N ARG A 99 17.47 15.84 10.65
CA ARG A 99 17.73 14.39 10.64
C ARG A 99 16.69 13.62 11.44
N GLY A 100 16.33 14.11 12.63
CA GLY A 100 15.30 13.50 13.47
C GLY A 100 13.94 13.47 12.79
N LEU A 101 13.53 14.55 12.09
CA LEU A 101 12.28 14.58 11.34
C LEU A 101 12.29 13.60 10.17
N ALA A 102 13.40 13.52 9.43
CA ALA A 102 13.54 12.55 8.35
C ALA A 102 13.44 11.11 8.87
N GLU A 103 14.14 10.79 9.97
CA GLU A 103 14.09 9.46 10.60
C GLU A 103 12.68 9.11 11.11
N THR A 104 11.96 10.06 11.72
CA THR A 104 10.57 9.85 12.18
C THR A 104 9.62 9.65 10.99
N PHE A 105 9.75 10.47 9.94
CA PHE A 105 8.94 10.33 8.73
C PHE A 105 9.13 8.97 8.07
N GLU A 106 10.38 8.51 7.93
CA GLU A 106 10.69 7.19 7.40
C GLU A 106 10.11 6.07 8.27
N ARG A 107 10.32 6.12 9.59
CA ARG A 107 9.93 5.03 10.50
C ARG A 107 8.44 4.96 10.78
N GLU A 108 7.76 6.09 10.91
CA GLU A 108 6.36 6.10 11.35
C GLU A 108 5.38 6.20 10.19
N ILE A 109 5.75 6.87 9.10
CA ILE A 109 4.85 7.13 7.99
C ILE A 109 5.18 6.25 6.80
N LEU A 110 6.43 6.24 6.33
CA LEU A 110 6.80 5.43 5.16
C LEU A 110 6.80 3.93 5.46
N ALA A 111 7.37 3.50 6.59
CA ALA A 111 7.45 2.07 6.91
C ALA A 111 6.08 1.38 7.03
N ASP A 112 5.05 2.04 7.58
CA ASP A 112 3.68 1.49 7.62
C ASP A 112 3.09 1.33 6.20
N LEU A 113 3.36 2.29 5.31
CA LEU A 113 2.92 2.24 3.91
C LEU A 113 3.68 1.15 3.13
N GLU A 114 5.00 1.05 3.30
CA GLU A 114 5.85 0.05 2.67
C GLU A 114 5.50 -1.38 3.12
N TYR A 115 5.27 -1.59 4.41
CA TYR A 115 4.89 -2.90 4.95
C TYR A 115 3.58 -3.40 4.33
N ARG A 116 2.58 -2.52 4.21
CA ARG A 116 1.30 -2.85 3.56
C ARG A 116 1.47 -3.08 2.05
N MET A 117 2.34 -2.31 1.39
CA MET A 117 2.65 -2.52 -0.03
C MET A 117 3.37 -3.84 -0.29
N SER A 118 4.22 -4.30 0.64
CA SER A 118 4.87 -5.62 0.56
C SER A 118 3.83 -6.76 0.53
N TRP A 119 2.76 -6.65 1.32
CA TRP A 119 1.64 -7.60 1.28
C TRP A 119 0.92 -7.59 -0.07
N VAL A 120 0.64 -6.41 -0.63
CA VAL A 120 0.03 -6.30 -1.98
C VAL A 120 0.93 -6.95 -3.03
N GLY A 121 2.24 -6.67 -2.98
CA GLY A 121 3.22 -7.26 -3.88
C GLY A 121 3.28 -8.80 -3.79
N THR A 122 3.06 -9.35 -2.60
CA THR A 122 2.97 -10.80 -2.39
C THR A 122 1.72 -11.38 -3.05
N ILE A 123 0.55 -10.77 -2.82
CA ILE A 123 -0.74 -11.20 -3.42
C ILE A 123 -0.66 -11.17 -4.95
N VAL A 124 -0.11 -10.09 -5.51
CA VAL A 124 0.11 -9.90 -6.95
C VAL A 124 0.91 -11.06 -7.55
N LYS A 125 1.96 -11.53 -6.85
CA LYS A 125 2.81 -12.62 -7.32
C LYS A 125 2.17 -13.99 -7.10
N SER A 126 1.42 -14.16 -6.01
CA SER A 126 0.78 -15.43 -5.68
C SER A 126 -0.44 -15.75 -6.56
N ALA A 127 -1.22 -14.76 -7.01
CA ALA A 127 -2.43 -15.00 -7.79
C ALA A 127 -2.19 -15.76 -9.13
N PRO A 128 -1.20 -15.39 -9.97
CA PRO A 128 -0.85 -16.17 -11.17
C PRO A 128 -0.31 -17.56 -10.84
N MET A 129 0.47 -17.69 -9.76
CA MET A 129 1.02 -18.98 -9.33
C MET A 129 -0.08 -19.96 -8.92
N LEU A 130 -1.15 -19.47 -8.28
CA LEU A 130 -2.34 -20.26 -7.97
C LEU A 130 -3.11 -20.66 -9.24
N GLY A 131 -3.24 -19.76 -10.22
CA GLY A 131 -3.83 -20.08 -11.52
C GLY A 131 -3.07 -21.17 -12.27
N LEU A 132 -1.72 -21.11 -12.24
CA LEU A 132 -0.83 -22.13 -12.79
C LEU A 132 -0.97 -23.46 -12.04
N LEU A 133 -1.03 -23.44 -10.70
CA LEU A 133 -1.29 -24.65 -9.92
C LEU A 133 -2.63 -25.30 -10.31
N GLY A 134 -3.65 -24.48 -10.57
CA GLY A 134 -4.94 -24.90 -11.11
C GLY A 134 -4.82 -25.68 -12.42
N THR A 135 -3.97 -25.22 -13.33
CA THR A 135 -3.79 -25.92 -14.61
C THR A 135 -3.08 -27.23 -14.43
N VAL A 136 -2.06 -27.28 -13.57
CA VAL A 136 -1.33 -28.52 -13.29
C VAL A 136 -2.28 -29.58 -12.73
N ILE A 137 -3.12 -29.21 -11.76
CA ILE A 137 -4.11 -30.13 -11.17
C ILE A 137 -5.17 -30.52 -12.21
N GLY A 138 -5.66 -29.57 -13.01
CA GLY A 138 -6.63 -29.82 -14.07
C GLY A 138 -6.10 -30.78 -15.14
N MET A 139 -4.86 -30.61 -15.58
CA MET A 139 -4.20 -31.49 -16.55
C MET A 139 -3.98 -32.89 -15.99
N ILE A 140 -3.61 -33.02 -14.71
CA ILE A 140 -3.49 -34.33 -14.05
C ILE A 140 -4.83 -35.07 -14.06
N SER A 141 -5.93 -34.37 -13.72
CA SER A 141 -7.29 -34.92 -13.80
C SER A 141 -7.67 -35.34 -15.23
N ALA A 142 -7.35 -34.49 -16.21
CA ALA A 142 -7.68 -34.72 -17.61
C ALA A 142 -7.05 -36.01 -18.15
N PHE A 143 -5.76 -36.23 -17.89
CA PHE A 143 -5.06 -37.43 -18.33
C PHE A 143 -5.53 -38.70 -17.62
N GLN A 144 -5.92 -38.61 -16.34
CA GLN A 144 -6.47 -39.75 -15.62
C GLN A 144 -7.84 -40.17 -16.14
N GLN A 145 -8.72 -39.21 -16.44
CA GLN A 145 -10.02 -39.50 -17.05
C GLN A 145 -9.88 -40.15 -18.43
N LEU A 146 -8.88 -39.71 -19.21
CA LEU A 146 -8.55 -40.33 -20.49
C LEU A 146 -8.12 -41.79 -20.33
N ASP A 147 -7.23 -42.09 -19.37
CA ASP A 147 -6.75 -43.45 -19.10
C ASP A 147 -7.90 -44.39 -18.68
N LEU A 148 -8.81 -43.90 -17.84
CA LEU A 148 -10.02 -44.64 -17.44
C LEU A 148 -10.98 -44.87 -18.61
N ALA A 149 -11.21 -43.85 -19.45
CA ALA A 149 -12.09 -43.96 -20.62
C ALA A 149 -11.54 -44.94 -21.66
N GLN A 150 -10.22 -44.91 -21.91
CA GLN A 150 -9.56 -45.86 -22.81
C GLN A 150 -9.58 -47.29 -22.26
N SER A 151 -9.37 -47.46 -20.95
CA SER A 151 -9.45 -48.76 -20.27
C SER A 151 -10.86 -49.37 -20.33
N ALA A 152 -11.90 -48.54 -20.43
CA ALA A 152 -13.29 -48.96 -20.59
C ALA A 152 -13.72 -49.17 -22.06
N GLY A 153 -12.80 -49.04 -23.03
CA GLY A 153 -13.08 -49.21 -24.46
C GLY A 153 -13.80 -48.03 -25.13
N GLY A 154 -13.85 -46.86 -24.49
CA GLY A 154 -14.50 -45.65 -25.02
C GLY A 154 -13.53 -44.66 -25.68
N GLU A 155 -14.06 -43.77 -26.54
CA GLU A 155 -13.32 -42.66 -27.12
C GLU A 155 -13.27 -41.45 -26.15
N GLY A 156 -12.21 -41.34 -25.36
CA GLY A 156 -12.06 -40.29 -24.32
C GLY A 156 -11.64 -38.89 -24.81
N GLY A 157 -11.57 -38.66 -26.13
CA GLY A 157 -10.99 -37.44 -26.71
C GLY A 157 -11.77 -36.15 -26.39
N GLU A 158 -13.11 -36.19 -26.44
CA GLU A 158 -13.96 -35.02 -26.16
C GLU A 158 -13.92 -34.61 -24.69
N GLN A 159 -13.89 -35.59 -23.78
CA GLN A 159 -13.77 -35.37 -22.34
C GLN A 159 -12.41 -34.75 -21.97
N LEU A 160 -11.34 -35.22 -22.61
CA LEU A 160 -10.00 -34.63 -22.46
C LEU A 160 -9.98 -33.17 -22.90
N ALA A 161 -10.54 -32.85 -24.07
CA ALA A 161 -10.58 -31.48 -24.58
C ALA A 161 -11.34 -30.54 -23.63
N GLY A 162 -12.46 -31.00 -23.07
CA GLY A 162 -13.21 -30.27 -22.04
C GLY A 162 -12.39 -29.98 -20.78
N ALA A 163 -11.71 -31.00 -20.24
CA ALA A 163 -10.89 -30.85 -19.04
C ALA A 163 -9.68 -29.91 -19.23
N ILE A 164 -9.03 -29.97 -20.40
CA ILE A 164 -7.95 -29.03 -20.75
C ILE A 164 -8.49 -27.60 -20.85
N SER A 165 -9.68 -27.41 -21.43
CA SER A 165 -10.31 -26.08 -21.52
C SER A 165 -10.54 -25.47 -20.14
N VAL A 166 -11.08 -26.26 -19.19
CA VAL A 166 -11.26 -25.81 -17.80
C VAL A 166 -9.93 -25.47 -17.15
N ALA A 167 -8.89 -26.29 -17.35
CA ALA A 167 -7.55 -26.01 -16.84
C ALA A 167 -6.98 -24.70 -17.40
N LEU A 168 -7.14 -24.40 -18.69
CA LEU A 168 -6.69 -23.13 -19.25
C LEU A 168 -7.46 -21.93 -18.70
N PHE A 169 -8.77 -22.10 -18.42
CA PHE A 169 -9.60 -21.07 -17.83
C PHE A 169 -9.15 -20.68 -16.41
N THR A 170 -8.63 -21.62 -15.60
CA THR A 170 -8.12 -21.28 -14.25
C THR A 170 -6.89 -20.37 -14.29
N THR A 171 -6.01 -20.53 -15.28
CA THR A 171 -4.89 -19.59 -15.49
C THR A 171 -5.39 -18.24 -15.95
N ALA A 172 -6.31 -18.21 -16.91
CA ALA A 172 -6.90 -16.95 -17.38
C ALA A 172 -7.55 -16.19 -16.22
N ALA A 173 -8.26 -16.89 -15.32
CA ALA A 173 -8.83 -16.29 -14.11
C ALA A 173 -7.76 -15.75 -13.14
N GLY A 174 -6.68 -16.49 -12.89
CA GLY A 174 -5.57 -16.02 -12.05
C GLY A 174 -4.90 -14.75 -12.60
N LEU A 175 -4.71 -14.69 -13.92
CA LEU A 175 -4.18 -13.49 -14.59
C LEU A 175 -5.17 -12.33 -14.57
N ALA A 176 -6.46 -12.60 -14.79
CA ALA A 176 -7.51 -11.58 -14.75
C ALA A 176 -7.60 -10.88 -13.38
N VAL A 177 -7.28 -11.59 -12.29
CA VAL A 177 -7.16 -11.01 -10.94
C VAL A 177 -5.82 -10.28 -10.77
N ALA A 178 -4.70 -10.87 -11.20
CA ALA A 178 -3.38 -10.31 -10.98
C ALA A 178 -3.13 -8.98 -11.73
N ILE A 179 -3.60 -8.85 -12.97
CA ILE A 179 -3.34 -7.67 -13.82
C ILE A 179 -3.87 -6.37 -13.17
N PRO A 180 -5.15 -6.27 -12.74
CA PRO A 180 -5.65 -5.09 -12.03
C PRO A 180 -4.89 -4.79 -10.75
N LEU A 181 -4.50 -5.83 -9.99
CA LEU A 181 -3.74 -5.69 -8.74
C LEU A 181 -2.35 -5.11 -8.96
N VAL A 182 -1.65 -5.51 -10.04
CA VAL A 182 -0.36 -4.92 -10.44
C VAL A 182 -0.52 -3.43 -10.74
N LEU A 183 -1.53 -3.08 -11.54
CA LEU A 183 -1.79 -1.68 -11.92
C LEU A 183 -2.14 -0.83 -10.68
N ALA A 184 -2.97 -1.35 -9.79
CA ALA A 184 -3.31 -0.68 -8.54
C ALA A 184 -2.08 -0.47 -7.64
N GLY A 185 -1.22 -1.48 -7.51
CA GLY A 185 0.04 -1.38 -6.77
C GLY A 185 0.98 -0.31 -7.35
N ALA A 186 1.08 -0.23 -8.68
CA ALA A 186 1.87 0.80 -9.35
C ALA A 186 1.32 2.22 -9.07
N LEU A 187 -0.01 2.40 -9.16
CA LEU A 187 -0.65 3.68 -8.82
C LEU A 187 -0.42 4.09 -7.36
N ILE A 188 -0.46 3.12 -6.44
CA ILE A 188 -0.18 3.37 -5.02
C ILE A 188 1.27 3.80 -4.81
N ASN A 189 2.26 3.14 -5.43
CA ASN A 189 3.66 3.55 -5.35
C ASN A 189 3.87 4.99 -5.84
N VAL A 190 3.24 5.37 -6.95
CA VAL A 190 3.31 6.75 -7.46
C VAL A 190 2.70 7.75 -6.47
N ARG A 191 1.63 7.36 -5.76
CA ARG A 191 1.03 8.24 -4.72
C ARG A 191 1.89 8.34 -3.47
N ILE A 192 2.52 7.25 -3.03
CA ILE A 192 3.46 7.26 -1.89
C ILE A 192 4.64 8.17 -2.22
N GLY A 193 5.21 8.07 -3.42
CA GLY A 193 6.27 8.97 -3.88
C GLY A 193 5.85 10.44 -3.84
N ARG A 194 4.66 10.77 -4.37
CA ARG A 194 4.14 12.15 -4.30
C ARG A 194 3.91 12.65 -2.87
N LEU A 195 3.48 11.78 -1.96
CA LEU A 195 3.33 12.12 -0.55
C LEU A 195 4.69 12.41 0.08
N GLN A 196 5.69 11.59 -0.23
CA GLN A 196 7.07 11.79 0.23
C GLN A 196 7.65 13.11 -0.26
N ASP A 197 7.53 13.40 -1.55
CA ASP A 197 8.03 14.65 -2.15
C ASP A 197 7.36 15.88 -1.51
N GLY A 198 6.04 15.84 -1.34
CA GLY A 198 5.27 16.93 -0.71
C GLY A 198 5.68 17.14 0.75
N VAL A 199 5.75 16.06 1.54
CA VAL A 199 6.16 16.14 2.95
C VAL A 199 7.58 16.66 3.10
N GLN A 200 8.53 16.22 2.26
CA GLN A 200 9.90 16.73 2.26
C GLN A 200 9.96 18.22 1.94
N HIS A 201 9.17 18.68 0.95
CA HIS A 201 9.08 20.09 0.59
C HIS A 201 8.56 20.95 1.75
N TRP A 202 7.40 20.59 2.31
CA TRP A 202 6.75 21.34 3.38
C TRP A 202 7.54 21.35 4.69
N ILE A 203 8.21 20.25 5.02
CA ILE A 203 9.12 20.19 6.18
C ILE A 203 10.34 21.07 5.95
N GLY A 204 10.88 21.09 4.72
CA GLY A 204 11.97 21.99 4.36
C GLY A 204 11.62 23.44 4.62
N GLU A 205 10.47 23.88 4.11
CA GLU A 205 9.97 25.25 4.31
C GLU A 205 9.74 25.56 5.80
N PHE A 206 9.08 24.66 6.53
CA PHE A 206 8.88 24.83 7.98
C PHE A 206 10.19 24.97 8.75
N LEU A 207 11.22 24.18 8.39
CA LEU A 207 12.52 24.22 9.05
C LEU A 207 13.28 25.51 8.76
N ASP A 208 13.20 26.01 7.52
CA ASP A 208 13.80 27.30 7.14
C ASP A 208 13.14 28.45 7.92
N ASP A 209 11.81 28.41 8.06
CA ASP A 209 11.06 29.41 8.85
C ASP A 209 11.39 29.35 10.35
N TYR A 210 11.48 28.13 10.88
CA TYR A 210 11.88 27.90 12.26
C TYR A 210 13.30 28.40 12.51
N GLU A 211 14.22 28.22 11.57
CA GLU A 211 15.60 28.73 11.65
C GLU A 211 15.63 30.25 11.70
N VAL A 212 14.86 30.94 10.86
CA VAL A 212 14.76 32.41 10.88
C VAL A 212 14.16 32.90 12.20
N ALA A 213 13.10 32.25 12.68
CA ALA A 213 12.44 32.63 13.93
C ALA A 213 13.36 32.47 15.16
N VAL A 214 14.14 31.38 15.22
CA VAL A 214 15.08 31.11 16.32
C VAL A 214 16.38 31.91 16.18
N GLY A 215 16.93 32.01 14.97
CA GLY A 215 18.17 32.74 14.67
C GLY A 215 18.05 34.25 14.90
N SER A 216 16.87 34.83 14.64
CA SER A 216 16.58 36.24 14.97
C SER A 216 16.59 36.55 16.48
N ALA A 217 16.47 35.53 17.35
CA ALA A 217 16.56 35.68 18.80
C ALA A 217 18.01 35.67 19.33
N GLY A 218 18.97 35.13 18.57
CA GLY A 218 20.38 35.04 18.98
C GLY A 218 21.26 36.24 18.60
N GLY A 219 20.74 37.20 17.83
CA GLY A 219 21.50 38.33 17.29
C GLY A 219 21.34 39.66 18.03
N ARG A 220 20.80 39.68 19.26
CA ARG A 220 20.55 40.91 20.01
C ARG A 220 21.46 41.17 21.21
N ASP A 221 22.35 40.21 21.55
CA ASP A 221 23.31 40.34 22.65
C ASP A 221 24.74 40.04 22.16
N SER A 222 25.30 40.94 21.34
CA SER A 222 26.76 41.07 21.17
C SER A 222 27.12 42.46 20.66
#